data_AF-A0A3M1B0L5-F1
#
_entry.id   AF-A0A3M1B0L5-F1
#
_cell.length_a   1.000
_cell.length_b   1.000
_cell.length_c   1.000
_cell.angle_alpha   90.00
_cell.angle_beta   90.00
_cell.angle_gamma   90.00
#
_symmetry.space_group_name_H-M   'P 1'
#
loop_
_entity.id
_entity.type
_entity.pdbx_description
1 polymer ?
#
loop_
_entity_poly.entity_id
_entity_poly.type
_entity_poly.pdbx_seq_one_letter_code
_entity_poly.pdbx_strand_id
1 'polypeptide(L)'
;MKKILLLLLSNILVSFSFSQTDLSQFLKENKIKTRETEEGIHYVLHEKGVGVYPEKGDYVMVRFKASLLNGVVFDQSNEDEPFIFQVGNREVIRGFDKAVRLLKAGGKGTFYIPSELGYREQGVRDRVPPNSPLKYEIELVQIMDYEAYDQYMRRLDERERREYEYEQARIAQRDRQLIQDYIREHHPNAVTLPSGMSYAIIAEGTGPKAKKGQRLKVMYEGFLL
;
A
#
# COMPACT_ATOMS: atom_id res chain seq x y z
N MET A 1 28.91 -45.86 41.79
CA MET A 1 28.93 -45.35 40.40
C MET A 1 27.61 -44.66 40.09
N LYS A 2 27.64 -43.35 39.81
CA LYS A 2 26.78 -42.63 38.85
C LYS A 2 27.10 -41.13 38.98
N LYS A 3 28.00 -40.66 38.11
CA LYS A 3 28.31 -39.23 37.93
C LYS A 3 27.10 -38.59 37.26
N ILE A 4 26.51 -37.57 37.88
CA ILE A 4 25.51 -36.71 37.25
C ILE A 4 26.29 -35.62 36.51
N LEU A 5 26.36 -35.76 35.19
CA LEU A 5 26.92 -34.77 34.29
C LEU A 5 25.82 -33.76 33.96
N LEU A 6 25.94 -32.55 34.52
CA LEU A 6 25.08 -31.42 34.20
C LEU A 6 25.49 -30.89 32.80
N LEU A 7 24.75 -31.24 31.76
CA LEU A 7 24.90 -30.66 30.43
C LEU A 7 24.26 -29.27 30.44
N LEU A 8 25.09 -28.22 30.50
CA LEU A 8 24.68 -26.85 30.21
C LEU A 8 24.34 -26.76 28.72
N LEU A 9 23.05 -26.80 28.39
CA LEU A 9 22.54 -26.42 27.07
C LEU A 9 22.77 -24.92 26.91
N SER A 10 23.88 -24.55 26.25
CA SER A 10 24.07 -23.19 25.76
C SER A 10 23.02 -22.93 24.68
N ASN A 11 22.03 -22.10 25.01
CA ASN A 11 21.24 -21.41 23.99
C ASN A 11 22.17 -20.45 23.26
N ILE A 12 22.85 -20.95 22.23
CA ILE A 12 23.48 -20.10 21.23
C ILE A 12 22.30 -19.52 20.43
N LEU A 13 21.85 -18.33 20.82
CA LEU A 13 21.18 -17.43 19.89
C LEU A 13 22.21 -17.14 18.79
N VAL A 14 22.11 -17.85 17.67
CA VAL A 14 22.76 -17.41 16.44
C VAL A 14 22.06 -16.12 16.05
N SER A 15 22.64 -15.03 16.53
CA SER A 15 22.32 -13.69 16.05
C SER A 15 22.81 -13.68 14.62
N PHE A 16 21.89 -13.85 13.66
CA PHE A 16 22.21 -13.77 12.24
C PHE A 16 22.56 -12.30 11.97
N SER A 17 23.83 -11.96 12.18
CA SER A 17 24.36 -10.65 11.87
C SER A 17 24.31 -10.56 10.35
N PHE A 18 23.34 -9.81 9.84
CA PHE A 18 23.22 -9.54 8.42
C PHE A 18 24.47 -8.74 8.02
N SER A 19 25.49 -9.44 7.52
CA SER A 19 26.66 -8.81 6.92
C SER A 19 26.15 -7.91 5.81
N GLN A 20 26.40 -6.61 5.94
CA GLN A 20 26.19 -5.62 4.87
C GLN A 20 26.94 -6.14 3.65
N THR A 21 26.21 -6.69 2.69
CA THR A 21 26.83 -7.15 1.46
C THR A 21 27.23 -5.91 0.69
N ASP A 22 28.54 -5.72 0.51
CA ASP A 22 29.07 -4.69 -0.37
C ASP A 22 28.44 -4.87 -1.76
N LEU A 23 27.79 -3.83 -2.25
CA LEU A 23 27.11 -3.84 -3.55
C LEU A 23 28.06 -4.30 -4.66
N SER A 24 29.32 -3.88 -4.62
CA SER A 24 30.34 -4.27 -5.61
C SER A 24 30.60 -5.77 -5.57
N GLN A 25 30.70 -6.34 -4.37
CA GLN A 25 30.89 -7.77 -4.16
C GLN A 25 29.67 -8.56 -4.65
N PHE A 26 28.46 -8.11 -4.30
CA PHE A 26 27.22 -8.72 -4.76
C PHE A 26 27.15 -8.78 -6.30
N LEU A 27 27.42 -7.66 -6.97
CA LEU A 27 27.40 -7.60 -8.44
C LEU A 27 28.42 -8.55 -9.05
N LYS A 28 29.63 -8.62 -8.48
CA LYS A 28 30.71 -9.51 -8.95
C LYS A 28 30.36 -10.99 -8.77
N GLU A 29 29.91 -11.39 -7.58
CA GLU A 29 29.57 -12.78 -7.26
C GLU A 29 28.42 -13.30 -8.12
N ASN A 30 27.41 -12.44 -8.35
CA ASN A 30 26.27 -12.74 -9.19
C ASN A 30 26.54 -12.51 -10.70
N LYS A 31 27.77 -12.14 -11.07
CA LYS A 31 28.21 -11.91 -12.47
C LYS A 31 27.31 -10.92 -13.22
N ILE A 32 26.80 -9.92 -12.52
CA ILE A 32 25.87 -8.93 -13.06
C ILE A 32 26.69 -7.82 -13.74
N LYS A 33 26.54 -7.70 -15.06
CA LYS A 33 27.16 -6.62 -15.84
C LYS A 33 26.25 -5.41 -15.82
N THR A 34 26.71 -4.34 -15.19
CA THR A 34 25.95 -3.10 -15.04
C THR A 34 26.66 -1.94 -15.73
N ARG A 35 25.88 -0.89 -16.04
CA ARG A 35 26.41 0.47 -16.20
C ARG A 35 26.38 1.16 -14.84
N GLU A 36 27.15 2.22 -14.67
CA GLU A 36 27.24 2.97 -13.41
C GLU A 36 27.05 4.47 -13.67
N THR A 37 26.36 5.17 -12.77
CA THR A 37 26.30 6.64 -12.79
C THR A 37 27.44 7.23 -11.95
N GLU A 38 27.70 8.54 -12.09
CA GLU A 38 28.73 9.23 -11.30
C GLU A 38 28.50 9.13 -9.79
N GLU A 39 27.25 8.95 -9.36
CA GLU A 39 26.86 8.81 -7.96
C GLU A 39 26.79 7.36 -7.47
N GLY A 40 27.26 6.39 -8.28
CA GLY A 40 27.38 4.99 -7.90
C GLY A 40 26.10 4.15 -8.04
N ILE A 41 25.09 4.62 -8.79
CA ILE A 41 23.94 3.77 -9.13
C ILE A 41 24.36 2.81 -10.25
N HIS A 42 24.31 1.52 -9.96
CA HIS A 42 24.51 0.50 -10.99
C HIS A 42 23.19 0.10 -11.63
N TYR A 43 23.14 -0.10 -12.95
CA TYR A 43 21.88 -0.42 -13.62
C TYR A 43 22.04 -1.29 -14.87
N VAL A 44 20.94 -1.97 -15.20
CA VAL A 44 20.73 -2.75 -16.43
C VAL A 44 19.42 -2.30 -17.05
N LEU A 45 19.45 -1.80 -18.29
CA LEU A 45 18.25 -1.48 -19.04
C LEU A 45 17.76 -2.71 -19.80
N HIS A 46 16.50 -3.07 -19.58
CA HIS A 46 15.83 -4.20 -20.23
C HIS A 46 15.04 -3.73 -21.45
N GLU A 47 14.36 -2.58 -21.31
CA GLU A 47 13.62 -1.93 -22.40
C GLU A 47 14.00 -0.45 -22.43
N LYS A 48 14.33 0.08 -23.62
CA LYS A 48 14.84 1.46 -23.75
C LYS A 48 13.74 2.52 -23.59
N GLY A 49 12.48 2.17 -23.83
CA GLY A 49 11.40 3.14 -24.00
C GLY A 49 11.62 4.07 -25.20
N VAL A 50 10.75 5.06 -25.34
CA VAL A 50 10.75 6.04 -26.44
C VAL A 50 10.52 7.46 -25.93
N GLY A 51 10.90 8.45 -26.74
CA GLY A 51 10.68 9.86 -26.42
C GLY A 51 11.81 10.48 -25.59
N VAL A 52 11.41 11.37 -24.67
CA VAL A 52 12.31 12.16 -23.81
C VAL A 52 12.54 11.47 -22.47
N TYR A 53 13.57 11.93 -21.75
CA TYR A 53 13.78 11.59 -20.35
C TYR A 53 12.97 12.53 -19.47
N PRO A 54 12.47 12.08 -18.30
CA PRO A 54 11.74 12.95 -17.40
C PRO A 54 12.67 13.99 -16.76
N GLU A 55 12.16 15.21 -16.66
CA GLU A 55 12.83 16.37 -16.07
C GLU A 55 12.23 16.74 -14.70
N LYS A 56 12.90 17.64 -13.99
CA LYS A 56 12.42 18.10 -12.69
C LYS A 56 11.09 18.83 -12.87
N GLY A 57 10.08 18.43 -12.10
CA GLY A 57 8.73 19.00 -12.15
C GLY A 57 7.74 18.16 -12.95
N ASP A 58 8.22 17.23 -13.79
CA ASP A 58 7.36 16.26 -14.47
C ASP A 58 6.72 15.32 -13.45
N TYR A 59 5.50 14.90 -13.75
CA TYR A 59 4.85 13.79 -13.09
C TYR A 59 5.17 12.52 -13.85
N VAL A 60 5.60 11.48 -13.14
CA VAL A 60 5.91 10.19 -13.74
C VAL A 60 5.04 9.11 -13.14
N MET A 61 4.52 8.26 -14.02
CA MET A 61 3.76 7.07 -13.65
C MET A 61 4.67 5.86 -13.79
N VAL A 62 4.90 5.14 -12.70
CA VAL A 62 5.84 4.04 -12.64
C VAL A 62 5.21 2.78 -12.05
N ARG A 63 5.69 1.63 -12.52
CA ARG A 63 5.54 0.36 -11.81
C ARG A 63 6.89 -0.01 -11.26
N PHE A 64 6.93 -0.50 -10.03
CA PHE A 64 8.19 -0.87 -9.44
C PHE A 64 8.07 -2.03 -8.45
N LYS A 65 9.20 -2.70 -8.25
CA LYS A 65 9.43 -3.66 -7.18
C LYS A 65 10.76 -3.35 -6.52
N ALA A 66 10.76 -3.24 -5.20
CA ALA A 66 11.92 -2.90 -4.40
C ALA A 66 12.28 -4.04 -3.46
N SER A 67 13.54 -4.48 -3.50
CA SER A 67 14.05 -5.54 -2.64
C SER A 67 15.42 -5.22 -2.07
N LEU A 68 15.75 -5.86 -0.96
CA LEU A 68 17.13 -5.96 -0.50
C LEU A 68 17.92 -6.89 -1.45
N LEU A 69 19.25 -6.86 -1.37
CA LEU A 69 20.11 -7.72 -2.21
C LEU A 69 19.95 -9.23 -1.91
N ASN A 70 19.45 -9.57 -0.72
CA ASN A 70 19.08 -10.93 -0.34
C ASN A 70 17.76 -11.41 -0.97
N GLY A 71 17.07 -10.57 -1.75
CA GLY A 71 15.79 -10.89 -2.41
C GLY A 71 14.54 -10.57 -1.60
N VAL A 72 14.64 -10.15 -0.34
CA VAL A 72 13.48 -9.75 0.48
C VAL A 72 12.88 -8.48 -0.11
N VAL A 73 11.64 -8.60 -0.60
CA VAL A 73 10.85 -7.47 -1.12
C VAL A 73 10.33 -6.65 0.05
N PHE A 74 10.58 -5.35 0.04
CA PHE A 74 10.14 -4.44 1.10
C PHE A 74 9.10 -3.42 0.65
N ASP A 75 8.96 -3.21 -0.68
CA ASP A 75 7.99 -2.31 -1.28
C ASP A 75 7.73 -2.67 -2.75
N GLN A 76 6.52 -2.42 -3.25
CA GLN A 76 6.15 -2.59 -4.65
C GLN A 76 4.88 -1.80 -4.99
N SER A 77 4.74 -1.36 -6.24
CA SER A 77 3.48 -0.78 -6.74
C SER A 77 2.40 -1.85 -6.91
N ASN A 78 1.13 -1.48 -6.77
CA ASN A 78 0.00 -2.33 -7.10
C ASN A 78 -0.07 -2.61 -8.62
N GLU A 79 -0.52 -3.80 -9.01
CA GLU A 79 -0.65 -4.16 -10.44
C GLU A 79 -1.74 -3.34 -11.15
N ASP A 80 -2.82 -3.01 -10.47
CA ASP A 80 -3.91 -2.22 -11.05
C ASP A 80 -3.73 -0.70 -10.87
N GLU A 81 -2.82 -0.30 -9.99
CA GLU A 81 -2.63 1.10 -9.59
C GLU A 81 -1.14 1.46 -9.62
N PRO A 82 -0.66 2.01 -10.75
CA PRO A 82 0.70 2.53 -10.86
C PRO A 82 0.98 3.63 -9.84
N PHE A 83 2.22 3.73 -9.40
CA PHE A 83 2.65 4.80 -8.50
C PHE A 83 2.96 6.07 -9.30
N ILE A 84 2.42 7.21 -8.87
CA ILE A 84 2.66 8.50 -9.51
C ILE A 84 3.35 9.43 -8.50
N PHE A 85 4.43 10.08 -8.94
CA PHE A 85 5.14 11.08 -8.13
C PHE A 85 5.73 12.18 -9.01
N GLN A 86 6.08 13.31 -8.38
CA GLN A 86 6.74 14.42 -9.08
C GLN A 86 8.26 14.32 -8.98
N VAL A 87 8.94 14.35 -10.12
CA VAL A 87 10.40 14.24 -10.21
C VAL A 87 11.08 15.45 -9.57
N GLY A 88 12.03 15.20 -8.68
CA GLY A 88 12.80 16.22 -7.98
C GLY A 88 12.07 16.92 -6.84
N ASN A 89 10.89 16.43 -6.41
CA ASN A 89 10.11 16.99 -5.31
C ASN A 89 10.35 16.33 -3.94
N ARG A 90 11.32 15.38 -3.85
CA ARG A 90 11.68 14.65 -2.62
C ARG A 90 10.55 13.79 -2.04
N GLU A 91 9.61 13.36 -2.88
CA GLU A 91 8.55 12.40 -2.51
C GLU A 91 9.07 10.97 -2.37
N VAL A 92 10.21 10.68 -3.03
CA VAL A 92 10.88 9.38 -3.04
C VAL A 92 12.36 9.52 -2.62
N ILE A 93 13.00 8.39 -2.33
CA ILE A 93 14.45 8.37 -2.06
C ILE A 93 15.24 8.90 -3.27
N ARG A 94 16.40 9.52 -3.00
CA ARG A 94 17.21 10.18 -4.04
C ARG A 94 17.64 9.23 -5.16
N GLY A 95 17.94 7.98 -4.82
CA GLY A 95 18.33 6.97 -5.79
C GLY A 95 17.18 6.60 -6.73
N PHE A 96 15.94 6.54 -6.23
CA PHE A 96 14.77 6.21 -7.05
C PHE A 96 14.46 7.33 -8.04
N ASP A 97 14.47 8.58 -7.56
CA ASP A 97 14.32 9.78 -8.41
C ASP A 97 15.35 9.78 -9.56
N LYS A 98 16.63 9.53 -9.23
CA LYS A 98 17.72 9.42 -10.21
C LYS A 98 17.54 8.23 -11.16
N ALA A 99 17.13 7.07 -10.66
CA ALA A 99 16.94 5.87 -11.46
C ALA A 99 15.86 6.04 -12.53
N VAL A 100 14.72 6.65 -12.16
CA VAL A 100 13.62 6.92 -13.11
C VAL A 100 14.08 7.84 -14.25
N ARG A 101 14.97 8.80 -13.97
CA ARG A 101 15.55 9.71 -14.97
C ARG A 101 16.52 9.04 -15.96
N LEU A 102 16.86 7.78 -15.74
CA LEU A 102 17.61 6.95 -16.70
C LEU A 102 16.69 6.19 -17.67
N LEU A 103 15.37 6.30 -17.49
CA LEU A 103 14.35 5.67 -18.34
C LEU A 103 13.63 6.70 -19.20
N LYS A 104 13.08 6.21 -20.31
CA LYS A 104 12.08 6.92 -21.13
C LYS A 104 10.73 6.24 -20.95
N ALA A 105 9.65 6.87 -21.40
CA ALA A 105 8.32 6.26 -21.36
C ALA A 105 8.30 4.89 -22.07
N GLY A 106 7.69 3.88 -21.44
CA GLY A 106 7.75 2.46 -21.80
C GLY A 106 9.08 1.77 -21.50
N GLY A 107 10.03 2.44 -20.85
CA GLY A 107 11.34 1.89 -20.51
C GLY A 107 11.31 1.06 -19.23
N LYS A 108 12.15 0.03 -19.18
CA LYS A 108 12.28 -0.87 -18.03
C LYS A 108 13.74 -1.11 -17.67
N GLY A 109 14.04 -1.20 -16.38
CA GLY A 109 15.40 -1.49 -15.93
C GLY A 109 15.46 -2.02 -14.51
N THR A 110 16.59 -2.64 -14.19
CA THR A 110 16.99 -2.96 -12.82
C THR A 110 18.07 -1.99 -12.37
N PHE A 111 17.90 -1.42 -11.19
CA PHE A 111 18.76 -0.42 -10.58
C PHE A 111 19.21 -0.91 -9.21
N TYR A 112 20.50 -0.85 -8.96
CA TYR A 112 21.11 -1.16 -7.68
C TYR A 112 21.61 0.16 -7.08
N ILE A 113 20.98 0.53 -5.98
CA ILE A 113 21.11 1.85 -5.37
C ILE A 113 21.97 1.71 -4.11
N PRO A 114 23.10 2.44 -3.99
CA PRO A 114 23.91 2.44 -2.79
C PRO A 114 23.15 3.08 -1.62
N SER A 115 23.48 2.68 -0.40
CA SER A 115 22.71 3.06 0.80
C SER A 115 22.64 4.57 1.01
N GLU A 116 23.66 5.31 0.58
CA GLU A 116 23.78 6.78 0.61
C GLU A 116 22.69 7.48 -0.20
N LEU A 117 22.21 6.82 -1.27
CA LEU A 117 21.11 7.29 -2.11
C LEU A 117 19.75 6.67 -1.73
N GLY A 118 19.76 5.65 -0.87
CA GLY A 118 18.59 5.03 -0.28
C GLY A 118 18.29 5.56 1.13
N TYR A 119 18.14 4.63 2.08
CA TYR A 119 17.71 4.91 3.45
C TYR A 119 18.85 5.11 4.45
N ARG A 120 20.12 5.00 4.00
CA ARG A 120 21.33 5.29 4.81
C ARG A 120 21.31 4.58 6.17
N GLU A 121 21.94 5.16 7.18
CA GLU A 121 21.98 4.66 8.56
C GLU A 121 20.60 4.60 9.23
N GLN A 122 19.61 5.34 8.72
CA GLN A 122 18.26 5.36 9.31
C GLN A 122 17.50 4.06 9.03
N GLY A 123 17.65 3.49 7.82
CA GLY A 123 16.84 2.35 7.40
C GLY A 123 15.33 2.66 7.38
N VAL A 124 14.50 1.63 7.44
CA VAL A 124 13.03 1.72 7.52
C VAL A 124 12.49 0.66 8.46
N ARG A 125 12.37 0.99 9.76
CA ARG A 125 11.79 0.11 10.81
C ARG A 125 12.27 -1.35 10.61
N ASP A 126 11.34 -2.30 10.50
CA ASP A 126 11.63 -3.72 10.32
C ASP A 126 11.72 -4.15 8.85
N ARG A 127 11.61 -3.21 7.89
CA ARG A 127 11.56 -3.48 6.45
C ARG A 127 12.91 -3.36 5.77
N VAL A 128 13.68 -2.32 6.12
CA VAL A 128 14.99 -2.04 5.51
C VAL A 128 16.02 -1.79 6.61
N PRO A 129 17.02 -2.67 6.79
CA PRO A 129 18.08 -2.44 7.75
C PRO A 129 18.92 -1.19 7.43
N PRO A 130 19.54 -0.56 8.44
CA PRO A 130 20.53 0.49 8.24
C PRO A 130 21.62 0.12 7.23
N ASN A 131 22.03 1.10 6.42
CA ASN A 131 23.09 1.03 5.42
C ASN A 131 22.89 -0.07 4.37
N SER A 132 21.64 -0.43 4.09
CA SER A 132 21.34 -1.45 3.07
C SER A 132 21.42 -0.86 1.65
N PRO A 133 22.19 -1.47 0.74
CA PRO A 133 21.99 -1.26 -0.69
C PRO A 133 20.66 -1.88 -1.13
N LEU A 134 20.04 -1.29 -2.15
CA LEU A 134 18.68 -1.63 -2.59
C LEU A 134 18.71 -2.07 -4.06
N LYS A 135 17.85 -3.01 -4.42
CA LYS A 135 17.55 -3.37 -5.80
C LYS A 135 16.14 -2.88 -6.13
N TYR A 136 16.02 -2.12 -7.20
CA TYR A 136 14.75 -1.68 -7.77
C TYR A 136 14.60 -2.21 -9.18
N GLU A 137 13.45 -2.78 -9.48
CA GLU A 137 12.99 -3.08 -10.83
C GLU A 137 11.92 -2.04 -11.16
N ILE A 138 12.14 -1.22 -12.18
CA ILE A 138 11.31 -0.06 -12.49
C ILE A 138 10.88 -0.12 -13.95
N GLU A 139 9.60 0.12 -14.19
CA GLU A 139 9.02 0.46 -15.48
C GLU A 139 8.51 1.90 -15.41
N LEU A 140 8.98 2.75 -16.32
CA LEU A 140 8.44 4.09 -16.52
C LEU A 140 7.30 4.00 -17.52
N VAL A 141 6.06 4.00 -17.04
CA VAL A 141 4.87 3.84 -17.88
C VAL A 141 4.61 5.10 -18.69
N GLN A 142 4.62 6.26 -18.02
CA GLN A 142 4.26 7.54 -18.65
C GLN A 142 4.96 8.71 -17.96
N ILE A 143 5.21 9.77 -18.75
CA ILE A 143 5.62 11.10 -18.28
C ILE A 143 4.45 12.05 -18.58
N MET A 144 4.10 12.90 -17.62
CA MET A 144 2.97 13.83 -17.67
C MET A 144 3.42 15.21 -17.20
N ASP A 145 2.89 16.25 -17.86
CA ASP A 145 2.89 17.59 -17.29
C ASP A 145 1.79 17.73 -16.23
N TYR A 146 1.68 18.92 -15.64
CA TYR A 146 0.67 19.20 -14.61
C TYR A 146 -0.78 19.08 -15.12
N GLU A 147 -1.06 19.48 -16.35
CA GLU A 147 -2.43 19.43 -16.89
C GLU A 147 -2.86 17.99 -17.13
N ALA A 148 -2.00 17.17 -17.74
CA ALA A 148 -2.24 15.74 -17.94
C ALA A 148 -2.39 15.01 -16.60
N TYR A 149 -1.59 15.36 -15.60
CA TYR A 149 -1.70 14.85 -14.24
C TYR A 149 -3.05 15.22 -13.59
N ASP A 150 -3.46 16.48 -13.64
CA ASP A 150 -4.73 16.95 -13.05
C ASP A 150 -5.93 16.24 -13.69
N GLN A 151 -5.92 16.09 -15.02
CA GLN A 151 -6.95 15.33 -15.74
C GLN A 151 -6.94 13.84 -15.40
N TYR A 152 -5.77 13.24 -15.16
CA TYR A 152 -5.69 11.85 -14.70
C TYR A 152 -6.32 11.70 -13.31
N MET A 153 -5.95 12.57 -12.37
CA MET A 153 -6.44 12.49 -11.00
C MET A 153 -7.94 12.71 -10.89
N ARG A 154 -8.51 13.68 -11.62
CA ARG A 154 -9.97 13.88 -11.68
C ARG A 154 -10.72 12.63 -12.14
N ARG A 155 -10.20 11.94 -13.16
CA ARG A 155 -10.82 10.70 -13.68
C ARG A 155 -10.73 9.55 -12.67
N LEU A 156 -9.63 9.47 -11.94
CA LEU A 156 -9.46 8.48 -10.86
C LEU A 156 -10.48 8.72 -9.75
N ASP A 157 -10.57 9.96 -9.25
CA ASP A 157 -11.52 10.36 -8.19
C ASP A 157 -12.98 10.09 -8.60
N GLU A 158 -13.34 10.39 -9.85
CA GLU A 158 -14.68 10.13 -10.38
C GLU A 158 -14.98 8.63 -10.45
N ARG A 159 -14.01 7.80 -10.86
CA ARG A 159 -14.15 6.35 -10.92
C ARG A 159 -14.36 5.77 -9.53
N GLU A 160 -13.49 6.13 -8.58
CA GLU A 160 -13.57 5.64 -7.20
C GLU A 160 -14.88 6.05 -6.52
N ARG A 161 -15.33 7.30 -6.74
CA ARG A 161 -16.63 7.76 -6.22
C ARG A 161 -17.78 6.92 -6.77
N ARG A 162 -17.79 6.66 -8.08
CA ARG A 162 -18.85 5.84 -8.71
C ARG A 162 -18.84 4.40 -8.20
N GLU A 163 -17.66 3.81 -8.04
CA GLU A 163 -17.50 2.46 -7.49
C GLU A 163 -17.98 2.40 -6.04
N TYR A 164 -17.62 3.39 -5.21
CA TYR A 164 -18.11 3.51 -3.85
C TYR A 164 -19.64 3.67 -3.80
N GLU A 165 -20.21 4.58 -4.59
CA GLU A 165 -21.66 4.79 -4.65
C GLU A 165 -22.40 3.53 -5.11
N TYR A 166 -21.88 2.83 -6.13
CA TYR A 166 -22.42 1.57 -6.61
C TYR A 166 -22.39 0.49 -5.52
N GLU A 167 -21.25 0.34 -4.83
CA GLU A 167 -21.09 -0.64 -3.76
C GLU A 167 -22.00 -0.32 -2.56
N GLN A 168 -22.10 0.95 -2.17
CA GLN A 168 -23.03 1.38 -1.12
C GLN A 168 -24.49 1.14 -1.50
N ALA A 169 -24.87 1.39 -2.76
CA ALA A 169 -26.22 1.09 -3.23
C ALA A 169 -26.50 -0.42 -3.21
N ARG A 170 -25.52 -1.25 -3.62
CA ARG A 170 -25.61 -2.71 -3.58
C ARG A 170 -25.74 -3.23 -2.15
N ILE A 171 -24.95 -2.70 -1.22
CA ILE A 171 -25.03 -3.01 0.21
C ILE A 171 -26.40 -2.58 0.76
N ALA A 172 -26.83 -1.35 0.51
CA ALA A 172 -28.12 -0.86 0.99
C ALA A 172 -29.31 -1.69 0.46
N GLN A 173 -29.23 -2.18 -0.78
CA GLN A 173 -30.24 -3.08 -1.34
C GLN A 173 -30.20 -4.46 -0.66
N ARG A 174 -29.01 -5.02 -0.46
CA ARG A 174 -28.82 -6.28 0.26
C ARG A 174 -29.36 -6.19 1.70
N ASP A 175 -28.98 -5.14 2.42
CA ASP A 175 -29.37 -4.93 3.81
C ASP A 175 -30.88 -4.73 3.92
N ARG A 176 -31.48 -3.98 2.98
CA ARG A 176 -32.94 -3.84 2.92
C ARG A 176 -33.63 -5.20 2.78
N GLN A 177 -33.13 -6.06 1.90
CA GLN A 177 -33.69 -7.40 1.72
C GLN A 177 -33.53 -8.26 2.98
N LEU A 178 -32.32 -8.28 3.56
CA LEU A 178 -32.02 -9.02 4.80
C LEU A 178 -32.92 -8.58 5.96
N ILE A 179 -33.09 -7.27 6.15
CA ILE A 179 -33.97 -6.69 7.17
C ILE A 179 -35.43 -7.10 6.91
N GLN A 180 -35.91 -7.01 5.66
CA GLN A 180 -37.28 -7.39 5.33
C GLN A 180 -37.55 -8.88 5.57
N ASP A 181 -36.61 -9.75 5.24
CA ASP A 181 -36.75 -11.19 5.45
C ASP A 181 -36.73 -11.53 6.94
N TYR A 182 -35.81 -10.94 7.71
CA TYR A 182 -35.75 -11.10 9.17
C TYR A 182 -37.05 -10.64 9.86
N ILE A 183 -37.57 -9.46 9.46
CA ILE A 183 -38.83 -8.94 10.00
C ILE A 183 -39.99 -9.87 9.66
N ARG A 184 -40.07 -10.38 8.42
CA ARG A 184 -41.15 -11.29 8.01
C ARG A 184 -41.18 -12.56 8.85
N GLU A 185 -40.02 -13.09 9.21
CA GLU A 185 -39.88 -14.33 9.98
C GLU A 185 -40.11 -14.11 11.49
N HIS A 186 -39.53 -13.05 12.07
CA HIS A 186 -39.49 -12.88 13.52
C HIS A 186 -40.48 -11.83 14.05
N HIS A 187 -40.90 -10.88 13.23
CA HIS A 187 -41.75 -9.75 13.62
C HIS A 187 -42.79 -9.38 12.54
N PRO A 188 -43.70 -10.29 12.16
CA PRO A 188 -44.62 -10.10 11.03
C PRO A 188 -45.57 -8.90 11.17
N ASN A 189 -45.72 -8.36 12.39
CA ASN A 189 -46.55 -7.19 12.68
C ASN A 189 -45.76 -5.87 12.74
N ALA A 190 -44.48 -5.86 12.36
CA ALA A 190 -43.67 -4.64 12.35
C ALA A 190 -44.16 -3.65 11.29
N VAL A 191 -44.05 -2.36 11.60
CA VAL A 191 -44.37 -1.25 10.70
C VAL A 191 -43.07 -0.70 10.11
N THR A 192 -42.96 -0.69 8.78
CA THR A 192 -41.83 -0.10 8.05
C THR A 192 -42.15 1.33 7.61
N LEU A 193 -41.23 2.26 7.92
CA LEU A 193 -41.33 3.67 7.54
C LEU A 193 -40.65 3.93 6.17
N PRO A 194 -40.95 5.06 5.48
CA PRO A 194 -40.27 5.44 4.24
C PRO A 194 -38.75 5.57 4.36
N SER A 195 -38.24 5.83 5.57
CA SER A 195 -36.81 5.85 5.86
C SER A 195 -36.15 4.47 5.79
N GLY A 196 -36.92 3.38 5.65
CA GLY A 196 -36.44 2.00 5.73
C GLY A 196 -36.36 1.44 7.15
N MET A 197 -36.48 2.30 8.17
CA MET A 197 -36.55 1.85 9.57
C MET A 197 -37.86 1.10 9.80
N SER A 198 -37.78 -0.05 10.46
CA SER A 198 -38.96 -0.80 10.89
C SER A 198 -39.00 -0.90 12.40
N TYR A 199 -40.20 -0.89 12.98
CA TYR A 199 -40.39 -1.08 14.40
C TYR A 199 -41.59 -1.98 14.67
N ALA A 200 -41.50 -2.78 15.73
CA ALA A 200 -42.64 -3.52 16.28
C ALA A 200 -42.84 -3.05 17.73
N ILE A 201 -44.07 -2.70 18.08
CA ILE A 201 -44.42 -2.40 19.48
C ILE A 201 -44.77 -3.73 20.14
N ILE A 202 -43.90 -4.20 21.04
CA ILE A 202 -44.09 -5.47 21.75
C ILE A 202 -45.05 -5.28 22.94
N ALA A 203 -44.99 -4.12 23.60
CA ALA A 203 -45.90 -3.71 24.66
C ALA A 203 -46.15 -2.20 24.58
N GLU A 204 -47.41 -1.78 24.61
CA GLU A 204 -47.75 -0.35 24.63
C GLU A 204 -47.46 0.28 25.99
N GLY A 205 -46.77 1.42 25.98
CA GLY A 205 -46.58 2.26 27.16
C GLY A 205 -47.77 3.20 27.36
N THR A 206 -48.09 3.50 28.63
CA THR A 206 -49.17 4.42 29.01
C THR A 206 -48.72 5.87 29.21
N GLY A 207 -47.40 6.13 29.11
CA GLY A 207 -46.81 7.44 29.32
C GLY A 207 -46.88 8.37 28.10
N PRO A 208 -46.65 9.68 28.28
CA PRO A 208 -46.62 10.62 27.17
C PRO A 208 -45.45 10.33 26.22
N LYS A 209 -45.64 10.61 24.93
CA LYS A 209 -44.57 10.54 23.92
C LYS A 209 -43.43 11.50 24.29
N ALA A 210 -42.20 11.03 24.11
CA ALA A 210 -41.00 11.84 24.30
C ALA A 210 -40.99 13.07 23.39
N LYS A 211 -40.48 14.19 23.91
CA LYS A 211 -40.33 15.46 23.19
C LYS A 211 -38.85 15.77 22.96
N LYS A 212 -38.58 16.54 21.90
CA LYS A 212 -37.22 17.01 21.57
C LYS A 212 -36.57 17.69 22.79
N GLY A 213 -35.32 17.33 23.07
CA GLY A 213 -34.53 17.88 24.18
C GLY A 213 -34.74 17.18 25.53
N GLN A 214 -35.67 16.22 25.64
CA GLN A 214 -35.82 15.42 26.86
C GLN A 214 -34.72 14.36 26.96
N ARG A 215 -34.26 14.10 28.18
CA ARG A 215 -33.38 12.98 28.49
C ARG A 215 -34.23 11.73 28.75
N LEU A 216 -33.89 10.64 28.07
CA LEU A 216 -34.57 9.36 28.18
C LEU A 216 -33.66 8.35 28.87
N LYS A 217 -34.25 7.47 29.68
CA LYS A 217 -33.58 6.27 30.16
C LYS A 217 -34.12 5.10 29.34
N VAL A 218 -33.24 4.44 28.62
CA VAL A 218 -33.56 3.29 27.77
C VAL A 218 -32.76 2.08 28.24
N MET A 219 -33.39 0.92 28.20
CA MET A 219 -32.69 -0.35 28.19
C MET A 219 -32.74 -0.84 26.74
N TYR A 220 -31.58 -1.14 26.17
CA TYR A 220 -31.49 -1.55 24.79
C TYR A 220 -30.59 -2.78 24.68
N GLU A 221 -30.89 -3.60 23.69
CA GLU A 221 -30.07 -4.70 23.23
C GLU A 221 -30.02 -4.61 21.70
N GLY A 222 -28.88 -4.95 21.10
CA GLY A 222 -28.65 -4.82 19.67
C GLY A 222 -27.89 -6.01 19.13
N PHE A 223 -28.23 -6.41 17.92
CA PHE A 223 -27.62 -7.55 17.22
C PHE A 223 -27.28 -7.14 15.79
N LEU A 224 -26.25 -7.77 15.25
CA LEU A 224 -25.98 -7.74 13.81
C LEU A 224 -26.80 -8.85 13.16
N LEU A 225 -27.43 -8.51 12.03
CA LEU A 225 -28.14 -9.47 11.17
C LEU A 225 -27.17 -10.10 10.17
#